data_AF-A0A2E9A1W5-F1
#
_entry.id   AF-A0A2E9A1W5-F1
#
_cell.length_a   1.000
_cell.length_b   1.000
_cell.length_c   1.000
_cell.angle_alpha   90.00
_cell.angle_beta   90.00
_cell.angle_gamma   90.00
#
_symmetry.space_group_name_H-M   'P 1'
#
loop_
_entity.id
_entity.type
_entity.pdbx_description
1 polymer ?
#
loop_
_entity_poly.entity_id
_entity_poly.type
_entity_poly.pdbx_seq_one_letter_code
_entity_poly.pdbx_strand_id
1 'polypeptide(L)'
;MFRNTKNYIKKQLDKKPINHLEFNNLKGQEIIKFTAKTLPQKPGVYQMENEKGEILYIGKAKNLSKRVINYASNKNLTRRLQLMVNLTKNLNFFVTNTEIEALLLECNLIKRHKPRFNIILRDDKSFPYILLNKEYEYTRIQKYRGAKKIKGDYFGPFVSPSVANSTIVSLQKTFLLRSCSESTFKNRSRPCILYDIKRCSAPCVKYISIKNYKESIEDAKKFLNGNTKKIEKKLNLQMEYASKKQMYEEAARIRDRIKSINQIQKYQSVYIKDMRNIDIFSIKLVNGKSCIHGKFYRNGSNYGNKSFFPLHQENSEDNEILESFLYQFYSDKEAPPKILININDSYFKEVEKTLNKKNKLKTKILKPKSGEKLQHILLAEKNAFESIRLKNTNFEAHQEALKSLSSLLKMNTLPDRIEIYDNSHTFGKNAVGVMIVADKEGLSPKHYRKFNIKYNLNEDKVAKNDDYYMMKEVLYRRLSKLNADPAIPQPKVIIIDGGRGQYNVVKSIFNKLNLKKIKLISISKGKERKLGNEIIHTENQNIKLKHNSSLLFFIQKLRDEAHRFAITAHRSKRSKNNIKSIFEDIPGVGPKRKKMLMLHFGNVNKIKIASIQELSKVKKLPPEVINQIYKFFNS
;
A
#
# COMPACT_ATOMS: atom_id res chain seq x y z
N MET A 1 -13.55 6.11 18.42
CA MET A 1 -12.18 6.63 18.60
C MET A 1 -11.74 7.71 17.60
N PHE A 2 -11.95 7.59 16.28
CA PHE A 2 -11.47 8.60 15.29
C PHE A 2 -12.19 9.97 15.29
N ARG A 3 -13.39 10.10 15.87
CA ARG A 3 -14.09 11.39 16.02
C ARG A 3 -13.65 12.17 17.26
N ASN A 4 -13.29 11.49 18.35
CA ASN A 4 -12.90 12.14 19.60
C ASN A 4 -11.50 12.76 19.55
N THR A 5 -10.57 12.20 18.76
CA THR A 5 -9.24 12.80 18.56
C THR A 5 -9.26 14.06 17.70
N LYS A 6 -10.15 14.14 16.69
CA LYS A 6 -10.33 15.38 15.91
C LYS A 6 -10.87 16.53 16.76
N ASN A 7 -11.83 16.25 17.64
CA ASN A 7 -12.40 17.25 18.55
C ASN A 7 -11.43 17.63 19.68
N TYR A 8 -10.58 16.70 20.12
CA TYR A 8 -9.52 16.98 21.10
C TYR A 8 -8.41 17.88 20.52
N ILE A 9 -7.98 17.62 19.28
CA ILE A 9 -6.98 18.44 18.58
C ILE A 9 -7.54 19.85 18.32
N LYS A 10 -8.83 19.98 18.00
CA LYS A 10 -9.46 21.29 17.77
C LYS A 10 -9.59 22.11 19.06
N LYS A 11 -9.87 21.47 20.21
CA LYS A 11 -9.98 22.15 21.51
C LYS A 11 -8.64 22.58 22.14
N GLN A 12 -7.51 22.03 21.71
CA GLN A 12 -6.18 22.43 22.22
C GLN A 12 -5.50 23.53 21.38
N LEU A 13 -6.03 23.88 20.20
CA LEU A 13 -5.46 24.92 19.33
C LEU A 13 -5.81 26.36 19.75
N ASP A 14 -6.67 26.55 20.76
CA ASP A 14 -7.21 27.87 21.16
C ASP A 14 -6.65 28.39 22.51
N LYS A 15 -5.38 28.16 22.84
CA LYS A 15 -4.75 28.76 24.04
C LYS A 15 -3.65 29.75 23.67
N LYS A 16 -3.84 30.98 24.16
CA LYS A 16 -3.14 32.25 23.91
C LYS A 16 -1.61 32.14 23.64
N PRO A 17 -1.07 32.93 22.69
CA PRO A 17 0.38 33.12 22.57
C PRO A 17 0.93 33.88 23.78
N ILE A 18 2.08 33.46 24.26
CA ILE A 18 2.84 34.08 25.36
C ILE A 18 3.66 35.25 24.77
N ASN A 19 3.70 36.38 25.49
CA ASN A 19 4.28 37.70 25.14
C ASN A 19 5.42 37.70 24.08
N HIS A 20 5.20 38.42 22.97
CA HIS A 20 6.04 38.42 21.75
C HIS A 20 7.29 39.34 21.77
N LEU A 21 7.54 40.14 22.82
CA LEU A 21 8.47 41.28 22.71
C LEU A 21 9.96 40.99 23.03
N GLU A 22 10.31 39.89 23.70
CA GLU A 22 11.73 39.49 23.96
C GLU A 22 12.27 38.40 23.01
N PHE A 23 11.44 37.90 22.08
CA PHE A 23 11.76 36.73 21.27
C PHE A 23 12.65 36.99 20.05
N ASN A 24 12.77 38.24 19.59
CA ASN A 24 13.27 38.52 18.23
C ASN A 24 14.78 38.31 18.02
N ASN A 25 15.60 38.22 19.08
CA ASN A 25 17.06 38.05 18.94
C ASN A 25 17.61 36.69 19.39
N LEU A 26 16.83 35.86 20.08
CA LEU A 26 17.33 34.59 20.61
C LEU A 26 17.36 33.51 19.52
N LYS A 27 18.50 32.83 19.35
CA LYS A 27 18.70 31.83 18.29
C LYS A 27 19.28 30.54 18.85
N GLY A 28 18.86 29.40 18.29
CA GLY A 28 19.41 28.09 18.62
C GLY A 28 19.31 27.69 20.10
N GLN A 29 20.43 27.62 20.81
CA GLN A 29 20.45 27.18 22.20
C GLN A 29 19.77 28.17 23.15
N GLU A 30 19.88 29.46 22.88
CA GLU A 30 19.38 30.51 23.77
C GLU A 30 17.86 30.48 23.85
N ILE A 31 17.20 30.35 22.70
CA ILE A 31 15.74 30.22 22.64
C ILE A 31 15.25 28.92 23.25
N ILE A 32 16.00 27.82 23.11
CA ILE A 32 15.69 26.54 23.76
C ILE A 32 15.81 26.68 25.28
N LYS A 33 16.87 27.31 25.78
CA LYS A 33 17.11 27.50 27.21
C LYS A 33 16.03 28.40 27.84
N PHE A 34 15.63 29.45 27.15
CA PHE A 34 14.55 30.34 27.57
C PHE A 34 13.21 29.59 27.60
N THR A 35 12.82 28.96 26.49
CA THR A 35 11.54 28.25 26.38
C THR A 35 11.46 27.05 27.31
N ALA A 36 12.57 26.37 27.58
CA ALA A 36 12.60 25.23 28.51
C ALA A 36 12.12 25.60 29.93
N LYS A 37 12.33 26.84 30.38
CA LYS A 37 11.88 27.34 31.68
C LYS A 37 10.37 27.54 31.75
N THR A 38 9.71 27.85 30.63
CA THR A 38 8.27 28.10 30.56
C THR A 38 7.44 26.84 30.28
N LEU A 39 8.09 25.74 29.88
CA LEU A 39 7.42 24.49 29.60
C LEU A 39 6.86 23.80 30.86
N PRO A 40 5.67 23.20 30.79
CA PRO A 40 5.10 22.47 31.91
C PRO A 40 5.88 21.18 32.17
N GLN A 41 5.92 20.76 33.43
CA GLN A 41 6.47 19.47 33.86
C GLN A 41 5.50 18.29 33.62
N LYS A 42 4.89 18.24 32.42
CA LYS A 42 3.91 17.24 32.01
C LYS A 42 4.40 16.46 30.78
N PRO A 43 3.87 15.26 30.51
CA PRO A 43 4.15 14.56 29.27
C PRO A 43 3.57 15.29 28.07
N GLY A 44 4.23 15.18 26.93
CA GLY A 44 3.79 15.87 25.73
C GLY A 44 4.73 15.71 24.55
N VAL A 45 4.43 16.45 23.49
CA VAL A 45 5.20 16.51 22.25
C VAL A 45 5.66 17.94 22.03
N TYR A 46 6.93 18.15 21.71
CA TYR A 46 7.49 19.44 21.32
C TYR A 46 7.87 19.43 19.84
N GLN A 47 7.87 20.61 19.22
CA GLN A 47 8.20 20.86 17.83
C GLN A 47 9.21 22.00 17.77
N MET A 48 10.27 21.81 17.01
CA MET A 48 11.28 22.83 16.74
C MET A 48 11.13 23.30 15.30
N GLU A 49 11.07 24.62 15.11
CA GLU A 49 10.77 25.28 13.84
C GLU A 49 11.90 26.22 13.44
N ASN A 50 12.09 26.42 12.13
CA ASN A 50 13.00 27.43 11.61
C ASN A 50 12.32 28.81 11.49
N GLU A 51 13.08 29.79 11.01
CA GLU A 51 12.63 31.18 10.80
C GLU A 51 11.42 31.30 9.86
N LYS A 52 11.22 30.33 8.96
CA LYS A 52 10.11 30.29 8.00
C LYS A 52 8.88 29.54 8.55
N GLY A 53 8.91 29.11 9.82
CA GLY A 53 7.86 28.29 10.44
C GLY A 53 7.84 26.83 9.95
N GLU A 54 8.88 26.36 9.26
CA GLU A 54 8.97 24.97 8.85
C GLU A 54 9.40 24.09 10.03
N ILE A 55 8.64 23.04 10.31
CA ILE A 55 8.96 22.10 11.38
C ILE A 55 10.22 21.31 11.03
N LEU A 56 11.28 21.53 11.80
CA LEU A 56 12.57 20.87 11.67
C LEU A 56 12.59 19.52 12.38
N TYR A 57 12.01 19.47 13.58
CA TYR A 57 12.02 18.28 14.44
C TYR A 57 10.79 18.22 15.34
N ILE A 58 10.34 17.01 15.63
CA ILE A 58 9.26 16.69 16.56
C ILE A 58 9.78 15.62 17.52
N GLY A 59 9.59 15.81 18.82
CA GLY A 59 10.01 14.84 19.84
C GLY A 59 8.98 14.64 20.95
N LYS A 60 8.90 13.42 21.48
CA LYS A 60 8.12 13.12 22.69
C LYS A 60 8.93 13.39 23.97
N ALA A 61 8.22 13.72 25.05
CA ALA A 61 8.79 13.88 26.38
C ALA A 61 7.86 13.29 27.45
N LYS A 62 8.45 12.62 28.45
CA LYS A 62 7.76 12.32 29.73
C LYS A 62 7.53 13.58 30.56
N ASN A 63 8.49 14.51 30.48
CA ASN A 63 8.46 15.83 31.09
C ASN A 63 9.06 16.81 30.08
N LEU A 64 8.23 17.71 29.54
CA LEU A 64 8.63 18.63 28.46
C LEU A 64 9.81 19.51 28.87
N SER A 65 9.74 20.18 30.02
CA SER A 65 10.81 21.06 30.50
C SER A 65 12.16 20.32 30.62
N LYS A 66 12.18 19.18 31.33
CA LYS A 66 13.40 18.37 31.51
C LYS A 66 13.95 17.80 30.20
N ARG A 67 13.10 17.51 29.23
CA ARG A 67 13.55 16.97 27.93
C ARG A 67 14.11 18.07 27.04
N VAL A 68 13.45 19.21 26.97
CA VAL A 68 13.84 20.32 26.10
C VAL A 68 15.13 20.98 26.58
N ILE A 69 15.33 21.10 27.91
CA ILE A 69 16.56 21.69 28.46
C ILE A 69 17.83 20.91 28.07
N ASN A 70 17.72 19.60 27.81
CA ASN A 70 18.86 18.79 27.35
C ASN A 70 19.41 19.24 25.99
N TYR A 71 18.60 19.93 25.17
CA TYR A 71 19.07 20.50 23.90
C TYR A 71 19.80 21.84 24.06
N ALA A 72 19.76 22.45 25.25
CA ALA A 72 20.46 23.70 25.53
C ALA A 72 21.98 23.50 25.70
N SER A 73 22.46 22.26 25.76
CA SER A 73 23.90 21.93 25.86
C SER A 73 24.36 21.09 24.68
N ASN A 74 25.47 21.47 24.05
CA ASN A 74 26.05 20.73 22.91
C ASN A 74 26.76 19.43 23.31
N LYS A 75 27.20 19.28 24.56
CA LYS A 75 28.09 18.18 24.99
C LYS A 75 27.47 16.78 24.78
N ASN A 76 26.15 16.68 24.82
CA ASN A 76 25.41 15.41 24.75
C ASN A 76 24.58 15.27 23.47
N LEU A 77 24.79 16.12 22.47
CA LEU A 77 24.01 16.11 21.23
C LEU A 77 24.82 15.50 20.09
N THR A 78 24.20 14.58 19.36
CA THR A 78 24.74 14.09 18.09
C THR A 78 24.89 15.25 17.09
N ARG A 79 25.83 15.14 16.14
CA ARG A 79 26.05 16.17 15.10
C ARG A 79 24.76 16.54 14.35
N ARG A 80 23.87 15.57 14.15
CA ARG A 80 22.52 15.76 13.60
C ARG A 80 21.69 16.74 14.45
N LEU A 81 21.65 16.54 15.76
CA LEU A 81 20.88 17.35 16.69
C LEU A 81 21.50 18.73 16.91
N GLN A 82 22.83 18.85 16.90
CA GLN A 82 23.51 20.15 16.96
C GLN A 82 23.11 21.05 15.77
N LEU A 83 23.09 20.50 14.56
CA LEU A 83 22.63 21.23 13.36
C LEU A 83 21.15 21.64 13.47
N MET A 84 20.29 20.75 13.97
CA MET A 84 18.87 21.05 14.19
C MET A 84 18.70 22.18 15.21
N VAL A 85 19.42 22.12 16.34
CA VAL A 85 19.38 23.17 17.38
C VAL A 85 19.79 24.50 16.76
N ASN A 86 20.91 24.56 16.01
CA ASN A 86 21.39 25.79 15.40
C ASN A 86 20.35 26.46 14.46
N LEU A 87 19.59 25.65 13.72
CA LEU A 87 18.55 26.14 12.81
C LEU A 87 17.24 26.52 13.51
N THR A 88 17.08 26.20 14.79
CA THR A 88 15.83 26.42 15.53
C THR A 88 15.66 27.91 15.89
N LYS A 89 14.48 28.44 15.56
CA LYS A 89 14.02 29.80 15.89
C LYS A 89 12.74 29.84 16.69
N ASN A 90 11.97 28.76 16.71
CA ASN A 90 10.75 28.69 17.49
C ASN A 90 10.54 27.28 18.06
N LEU A 91 9.85 27.19 19.20
CA LEU A 91 9.53 25.93 19.86
C LEU A 91 8.06 25.90 20.29
N ASN A 92 7.30 24.97 19.70
CA ASN A 92 5.90 24.73 20.02
C ASN A 92 5.75 23.42 20.82
N PHE A 93 4.67 23.28 21.60
CA PHE A 93 4.42 22.04 22.36
C PHE A 93 2.93 21.72 22.53
N PHE A 94 2.65 20.44 22.74
CA PHE A 94 1.33 19.89 23.05
C PHE A 94 1.43 19.02 24.30
N VAL A 95 0.61 19.31 25.31
CA VAL A 95 0.54 18.51 26.54
C VAL A 95 -0.43 17.36 26.37
N THR A 96 -0.01 16.17 26.77
CA THR A 96 -0.84 14.95 26.79
C THR A 96 -1.06 14.50 28.23
N ASN A 97 -2.03 13.61 28.45
CA ASN A 97 -2.30 13.07 29.79
C ASN A 97 -1.31 11.95 30.13
N THR A 98 -0.91 11.19 29.11
CA THR A 98 0.02 10.07 29.30
C THR A 98 1.21 10.13 28.35
N GLU A 99 2.28 9.44 28.71
CA GLU A 99 3.45 9.23 27.86
C GLU A 99 3.09 8.46 26.57
N ILE A 100 2.16 7.52 26.64
CA ILE A 100 1.71 6.74 25.48
C ILE A 100 0.99 7.64 24.49
N GLU A 101 0.13 8.54 24.98
CA GLU A 101 -0.52 9.55 24.14
C GLU A 101 0.51 10.47 23.47
N ALA A 102 1.55 10.90 24.20
CA ALA A 102 2.65 11.69 23.63
C ALA A 102 3.35 10.93 22.50
N LEU A 103 3.68 9.65 22.71
CA LEU A 103 4.29 8.80 21.68
C LEU A 103 3.39 8.67 20.44
N LEU A 104 2.10 8.40 20.63
CA LEU A 104 1.16 8.26 19.51
C LEU A 104 0.98 9.58 18.75
N LEU A 105 0.92 10.70 19.48
CA LEU A 105 0.82 12.03 18.89
C LEU A 105 2.09 12.38 18.10
N GLU A 106 3.28 12.14 18.65
CA GLU A 106 4.57 12.30 17.98
C GLU A 106 4.60 11.50 16.67
N CYS A 107 4.31 10.19 16.74
CA CYS A 107 4.28 9.33 15.54
C CYS A 107 3.34 9.88 14.46
N ASN A 108 2.17 10.40 14.85
CA ASN A 108 1.21 10.99 13.91
C ASN A 108 1.70 12.30 13.32
N LEU A 109 2.32 13.17 14.11
CA LEU A 109 2.86 14.45 13.65
C LEU A 109 4.07 14.25 12.74
N ILE A 110 4.97 13.30 13.04
CA ILE A 110 6.08 12.91 12.15
C ILE A 110 5.55 12.38 10.82
N LYS A 111 4.54 11.49 10.84
CA LYS A 111 3.90 10.97 9.60
C LYS A 111 3.30 12.10 8.76
N ARG A 112 2.68 13.10 9.40
CA ARG A 112 2.01 14.24 8.76
C ARG A 112 3.01 15.24 8.16
N HIS A 113 3.94 15.74 8.98
CA HIS A 113 4.82 16.85 8.63
C HIS A 113 6.14 16.40 8.02
N LYS A 114 6.57 15.16 8.27
CA LYS A 114 7.85 14.60 7.81
C LYS A 114 9.04 15.57 8.02
N PRO A 115 9.29 16.02 9.26
CA PRO A 115 10.33 17.00 9.53
C PRO A 115 11.71 16.50 9.10
N ARG A 116 12.56 17.42 8.62
CA ARG A 116 13.87 17.12 8.05
C ARG A 116 14.80 16.32 8.97
N PHE A 117 14.75 16.60 10.28
CA PHE A 117 15.64 15.98 11.25
C PHE A 117 15.04 14.75 11.93
N ASN A 118 13.76 14.43 11.72
CA ASN A 118 13.18 13.19 12.23
C ASN A 118 13.54 12.00 11.34
N ILE A 119 13.65 10.84 11.98
CA ILE A 119 13.76 9.57 11.29
C ILE A 119 12.36 9.18 10.84
N ILE A 120 12.14 8.89 9.55
CA ILE A 120 10.80 8.70 8.97
C ILE A 120 10.70 7.32 8.33
N LEU A 121 9.74 6.52 8.79
CA LEU A 121 9.42 5.25 8.15
C LEU A 121 8.52 5.48 6.91
N ARG A 122 9.09 5.38 5.70
CA ARG A 122 8.35 5.60 4.44
C ARG A 122 7.30 4.52 4.11
N ASP A 123 7.48 3.29 4.59
CA ASP A 123 6.61 2.15 4.27
C ASP A 123 5.71 1.79 5.46
N ASP A 124 4.73 2.66 5.69
CA ASP A 124 3.74 2.60 6.77
C ASP A 124 2.49 1.77 6.41
N LYS A 125 2.52 1.04 5.28
CA LYS A 125 1.38 0.23 4.85
C LYS A 125 0.98 -0.74 5.96
N SER A 126 -0.29 -0.65 6.38
CA SER A 126 -0.84 -1.60 7.35
C SER A 126 -0.62 -3.04 6.88
N PHE A 127 0.01 -3.83 7.75
CA PHE A 127 0.23 -5.24 7.46
C PHE A 127 -1.14 -5.93 7.33
N PRO A 128 -1.32 -6.75 6.28
CA PRO A 128 -2.53 -7.55 6.15
C PRO A 128 -2.63 -8.57 7.29
N TYR A 129 -3.87 -8.78 7.73
CA TYR A 129 -4.28 -9.87 8.60
C TYR A 129 -5.18 -10.81 7.80
N ILE A 130 -5.28 -12.05 8.25
CA ILE A 130 -6.37 -12.96 7.88
C ILE A 130 -7.45 -12.80 8.94
N LEU A 131 -8.66 -12.48 8.51
CA LEU A 131 -9.83 -12.33 9.36
C LEU A 131 -10.79 -13.48 9.09
N LEU A 132 -11.13 -14.22 10.14
CA LEU A 132 -12.29 -15.10 10.18
C LEU A 132 -13.49 -14.25 10.68
N ASN A 133 -14.26 -13.70 9.74
CA ASN A 133 -15.37 -12.80 10.06
C ASN A 133 -16.57 -13.60 10.61
N LYS A 134 -16.95 -13.30 11.87
CA LYS A 134 -18.02 -13.95 12.63
C LYS A 134 -19.34 -13.18 12.62
N GLU A 135 -19.45 -12.08 11.88
CA GLU A 135 -20.72 -11.33 11.74
C GLU A 135 -21.82 -12.14 11.02
N TYR A 136 -21.46 -13.24 10.37
CA TYR A 136 -22.35 -14.09 9.58
C TYR A 136 -22.31 -15.53 10.08
N GLU A 137 -23.43 -16.23 9.94
CA GLU A 137 -23.61 -17.63 10.36
C GLU A 137 -22.54 -18.57 9.79
N TYR A 138 -22.29 -18.46 8.48
CA TYR A 138 -21.14 -19.07 7.84
C TYR A 138 -19.94 -18.11 7.91
N THR A 139 -19.00 -18.38 8.81
CA THR A 139 -17.79 -17.56 8.98
C THR A 139 -17.01 -17.45 7.67
N ARG A 140 -16.65 -16.22 7.29
CA ARG A 140 -15.93 -15.93 6.04
C ARG A 140 -14.45 -15.73 6.31
N ILE A 141 -13.59 -16.40 5.55
CA ILE A 141 -12.15 -16.09 5.54
C ILE A 141 -11.87 -14.95 4.55
N GLN A 142 -11.19 -13.90 5.01
CA GLN A 142 -10.82 -12.77 4.17
C GLN A 142 -9.53 -12.09 4.63
N LYS A 143 -8.85 -11.44 3.69
CA LYS A 143 -7.74 -10.53 4.02
C LYS A 143 -8.31 -9.24 4.59
N TYR A 144 -7.73 -8.75 5.68
CA TYR A 144 -8.12 -7.52 6.35
C TYR A 144 -6.95 -6.56 6.51
N ARG A 145 -7.23 -5.25 6.43
CA ARG A 145 -6.29 -4.16 6.70
C ARG A 145 -6.97 -3.05 7.48
N GLY A 146 -6.23 -2.43 8.39
CA GLY A 146 -6.71 -1.31 9.20
C GLY A 146 -7.13 -1.72 10.62
N ALA A 147 -7.82 -0.81 11.31
CA ALA A 147 -8.25 -1.02 12.69
C ALA A 147 -9.22 -2.20 12.81
N LYS A 148 -9.03 -3.09 13.79
CA LYS A 148 -9.85 -4.30 14.01
C LYS A 148 -11.27 -3.96 14.49
N LYS A 149 -12.15 -3.52 13.57
CA LYS A 149 -13.54 -3.11 13.87
C LYS A 149 -14.57 -4.23 13.64
N ILE A 150 -14.24 -5.18 12.78
CA ILE A 150 -15.14 -6.27 12.40
C ILE A 150 -15.08 -7.35 13.48
N LYS A 151 -16.23 -7.88 13.90
CA LYS A 151 -16.26 -8.99 14.88
C LYS A 151 -15.70 -10.26 14.23
N GLY A 152 -14.61 -10.79 14.79
CA GLY A 152 -13.96 -11.99 14.26
C GLY A 152 -12.57 -12.23 14.83
N ASP A 153 -11.96 -13.31 14.37
CA ASP A 153 -10.61 -13.69 14.79
C ASP A 153 -9.59 -13.18 13.76
N TYR A 154 -8.55 -12.50 14.26
CA TYR A 154 -7.52 -11.87 13.43
C TYR A 154 -6.20 -12.59 13.59
N PHE A 155 -5.68 -13.13 12.49
CA PHE A 155 -4.40 -13.84 12.42
C PHE A 155 -3.39 -13.05 11.60
N GLY A 156 -2.16 -12.93 12.10
CA GLY A 156 -1.11 -12.10 11.51
C GLY A 156 -0.33 -11.33 12.58
N PRO A 157 0.33 -10.22 12.21
CA PRO A 157 0.39 -9.60 10.88
C PRO A 157 1.20 -10.41 9.86
N PHE A 158 0.81 -10.39 8.58
CA PHE A 158 1.57 -10.97 7.47
C PHE A 158 2.38 -9.90 6.75
N VAL A 159 3.63 -10.18 6.34
CA VAL A 159 4.54 -9.16 5.79
C VAL A 159 4.07 -8.49 4.51
N SER A 160 3.28 -9.21 3.70
CA SER A 160 2.81 -8.71 2.43
C SER A 160 1.41 -9.24 2.11
N PRO A 161 0.62 -8.52 1.31
CA PRO A 161 -0.67 -9.01 0.86
C PRO A 161 -0.54 -10.24 -0.04
N SER A 162 0.63 -10.50 -0.64
CA SER A 162 0.86 -11.72 -1.42
C SER A 162 0.88 -12.94 -0.50
N VAL A 163 1.70 -12.88 0.56
CA VAL A 163 1.80 -13.96 1.57
C VAL A 163 0.44 -14.19 2.24
N ALA A 164 -0.27 -13.13 2.64
CA ALA A 164 -1.61 -13.29 3.21
C ALA A 164 -2.58 -13.99 2.23
N ASN A 165 -2.51 -13.69 0.93
CA ASN A 165 -3.38 -14.34 -0.07
C ASN A 165 -2.99 -15.80 -0.28
N SER A 166 -1.70 -16.13 -0.36
CA SER A 166 -1.27 -17.52 -0.50
C SER A 166 -1.69 -18.35 0.72
N THR A 167 -1.53 -17.82 1.93
CA THR A 167 -2.03 -18.47 3.15
C THR A 167 -3.54 -18.65 3.13
N ILE A 168 -4.33 -17.65 2.71
CA ILE A 168 -5.79 -17.81 2.56
C ILE A 168 -6.10 -18.94 1.59
N VAL A 169 -5.45 -18.98 0.42
CA VAL A 169 -5.67 -20.03 -0.58
C VAL A 169 -5.36 -21.41 -0.01
N SER A 170 -4.28 -21.55 0.75
CA SER A 170 -3.94 -22.83 1.38
C SER A 170 -4.96 -23.23 2.46
N LEU A 171 -5.40 -22.29 3.30
CA LEU A 171 -6.47 -22.53 4.28
C LEU A 171 -7.79 -22.94 3.61
N GLN A 172 -8.12 -22.33 2.46
CA GLN A 172 -9.29 -22.71 1.68
C GLN A 172 -9.18 -24.13 1.12
N LYS A 173 -8.02 -24.54 0.60
CA LYS A 173 -7.81 -25.92 0.15
C LYS A 173 -7.90 -26.92 1.31
N THR A 174 -7.27 -26.60 2.44
CA THR A 174 -7.19 -27.52 3.59
C THR A 174 -8.51 -27.65 4.35
N PHE A 175 -9.21 -26.54 4.58
CA PHE A 175 -10.40 -26.50 5.45
C PHE A 175 -11.70 -26.18 4.68
N LEU A 176 -11.64 -26.05 3.35
CA LEU A 176 -12.80 -25.83 2.48
C LEU A 176 -13.62 -24.58 2.85
N LEU A 177 -12.94 -23.51 3.24
CA LEU A 177 -13.56 -22.29 3.76
C LEU A 177 -14.08 -21.34 2.66
N ARG A 178 -15.23 -20.69 2.91
CA ARG A 178 -15.80 -19.68 2.01
C ARG A 178 -15.01 -18.36 2.07
N SER A 179 -14.76 -17.75 0.92
CA SER A 179 -14.18 -16.39 0.80
C SER A 179 -15.08 -15.39 0.06
N CYS A 180 -16.21 -15.85 -0.50
CA CYS A 180 -17.16 -15.02 -1.24
C CYS A 180 -17.76 -13.91 -0.37
N SER A 181 -18.08 -12.76 -0.98
CA SER A 181 -18.77 -11.66 -0.29
C SER A 181 -20.17 -12.09 0.13
N GLU A 182 -20.73 -11.41 1.13
CA GLU A 182 -22.08 -11.75 1.60
C GLU A 182 -23.16 -11.54 0.53
N SER A 183 -23.03 -10.48 -0.26
CA SER A 183 -23.89 -10.26 -1.44
C SER A 183 -23.82 -11.41 -2.44
N THR A 184 -22.64 -11.98 -2.65
CA THR A 184 -22.47 -13.13 -3.53
C THR A 184 -23.03 -14.38 -2.88
N PHE A 185 -22.83 -14.57 -1.58
CA PHE A 185 -23.29 -15.75 -0.86
C PHE A 185 -24.82 -15.91 -0.89
N LYS A 186 -25.56 -14.84 -0.60
CA LYS A 186 -27.03 -14.86 -0.57
C LYS A 186 -27.67 -15.07 -1.95
N ASN A 187 -27.03 -14.61 -3.01
CA ASN A 187 -27.60 -14.62 -4.37
C ASN A 187 -27.15 -15.84 -5.20
N ARG A 188 -26.58 -16.88 -4.56
CA ARG A 188 -26.10 -18.07 -5.27
C ARG A 188 -27.14 -19.17 -5.27
N SER A 189 -27.55 -19.57 -6.48
CA SER A 189 -28.39 -20.75 -6.70
C SER A 189 -27.60 -22.01 -7.02
N ARG A 190 -26.33 -21.88 -7.44
CA ARG A 190 -25.43 -22.99 -7.80
C ARG A 190 -24.05 -22.79 -7.19
N PRO A 191 -23.30 -23.87 -6.89
CA PRO A 191 -21.94 -23.77 -6.39
C PRO A 191 -21.05 -23.02 -7.38
N CYS A 192 -19.97 -22.43 -6.88
CA CYS A 192 -19.02 -21.68 -7.71
C CYS A 192 -17.78 -22.51 -8.01
N ILE A 193 -16.95 -22.02 -8.92
CA ILE A 193 -15.67 -22.65 -9.28
C ILE A 193 -14.79 -23.03 -8.08
N LEU A 194 -14.87 -22.29 -6.95
CA LEU A 194 -14.10 -22.63 -5.76
C LEU A 194 -14.54 -23.95 -5.11
N TYR A 195 -15.82 -24.33 -5.24
CA TYR A 195 -16.29 -25.65 -4.85
C TYR A 195 -15.79 -26.72 -5.80
N ASP A 196 -15.89 -26.47 -7.11
CA ASP A 196 -15.49 -27.43 -8.14
C ASP A 196 -14.01 -27.79 -8.03
N ILE A 197 -13.15 -26.78 -7.81
CA ILE A 197 -11.71 -26.96 -7.56
C ILE A 197 -11.36 -27.31 -6.10
N LYS A 198 -12.35 -27.71 -5.30
CA LYS A 198 -12.21 -28.21 -3.92
C LYS A 198 -11.49 -27.24 -2.96
N ARG A 199 -11.86 -25.96 -3.00
CA ARG A 199 -11.42 -24.89 -2.09
C ARG A 199 -12.53 -24.35 -1.18
N CYS A 200 -13.76 -24.80 -1.38
CA CYS A 200 -14.91 -24.39 -0.60
C CYS A 200 -15.89 -25.55 -0.49
N SER A 201 -16.56 -25.70 0.65
CA SER A 201 -17.61 -26.69 0.89
C SER A 201 -19.00 -26.26 0.42
N ALA A 202 -19.08 -25.20 -0.40
CA ALA A 202 -20.31 -24.63 -0.94
C ALA A 202 -21.45 -24.37 0.08
N PRO A 203 -21.20 -23.71 1.22
CA PRO A 203 -22.26 -23.39 2.19
C PRO A 203 -23.36 -22.48 1.61
N CYS A 204 -23.09 -21.75 0.52
CA CYS A 204 -24.06 -20.86 -0.14
C CYS A 204 -25.26 -21.61 -0.75
N VAL A 205 -25.08 -22.89 -1.08
CA VAL A 205 -26.14 -23.77 -1.61
C VAL A 205 -26.45 -24.91 -0.65
N LYS A 206 -26.08 -24.77 0.64
CA LYS A 206 -26.37 -25.72 1.72
C LYS A 206 -25.80 -27.14 1.53
N TYR A 207 -24.74 -27.31 0.73
CA TYR A 207 -24.05 -28.60 0.57
C TYR A 207 -23.29 -29.04 1.83
N ILE A 208 -23.15 -28.16 2.82
CA ILE A 208 -22.57 -28.45 4.13
C ILE A 208 -23.47 -27.86 5.23
N SER A 209 -23.68 -28.64 6.29
CA SER A 209 -24.39 -28.18 7.47
C SER A 209 -23.61 -27.09 8.20
N ILE A 210 -24.32 -26.22 8.91
CA ILE A 210 -23.70 -25.14 9.72
C ILE A 210 -22.77 -25.75 10.77
N LYS A 211 -23.15 -26.87 11.39
CA LYS A 211 -22.36 -27.58 12.41
C LYS A 211 -21.01 -28.04 11.83
N ASN A 212 -21.01 -28.74 10.70
CA ASN A 212 -19.79 -29.26 10.07
C ASN A 212 -18.88 -28.12 9.55
N TYR A 213 -19.49 -27.04 9.07
CA TYR A 213 -18.73 -25.85 8.66
C TYR A 213 -18.06 -25.16 9.85
N LYS A 214 -18.76 -25.03 10.99
CA LYS A 214 -18.18 -24.50 12.23
C LYS A 214 -17.00 -25.34 12.70
N GLU A 215 -17.08 -26.67 12.60
CA GLU A 215 -15.96 -27.55 12.92
C GLU A 215 -14.74 -27.30 12.02
N SER A 216 -14.96 -27.11 10.72
CA SER A 216 -13.89 -26.75 9.76
C SER A 216 -13.23 -25.40 10.11
N ILE A 217 -14.02 -24.44 10.61
CA ILE A 217 -13.52 -23.16 11.10
C ILE A 217 -12.68 -23.32 12.38
N GLU A 218 -13.12 -24.15 13.32
CA GLU A 218 -12.35 -24.45 14.53
C GLU A 218 -11.03 -25.18 14.22
N ASP A 219 -11.05 -26.13 13.28
CA ASP A 219 -9.83 -26.79 12.82
C ASP A 219 -8.87 -25.78 12.15
N ALA A 220 -9.38 -24.85 11.35
CA ALA A 220 -8.57 -23.76 10.79
C ALA A 220 -7.97 -22.83 11.86
N LYS A 221 -8.71 -22.53 12.94
CA LYS A 221 -8.19 -21.74 14.07
C LYS A 221 -7.11 -22.51 14.83
N LYS A 222 -7.33 -23.78 15.14
CA LYS A 222 -6.35 -24.65 15.80
C LYS A 222 -5.06 -24.72 14.98
N PHE A 223 -5.17 -24.86 13.66
CA PHE A 223 -4.03 -24.81 12.74
C PHE A 223 -3.28 -23.49 12.81
N LEU A 224 -3.98 -22.36 12.70
CA LEU A 224 -3.38 -21.03 12.78
C LEU A 224 -2.75 -20.71 14.15
N ASN A 225 -3.26 -21.33 15.22
CA ASN A 225 -2.70 -21.27 16.57
C ASN A 225 -1.50 -22.21 16.81
N GLY A 226 -1.11 -23.00 15.79
CA GLY A 226 0.06 -23.89 15.81
C GLY A 226 -0.22 -25.32 16.29
N ASN A 227 -1.48 -25.73 16.44
CA ASN A 227 -1.84 -27.09 16.86
C ASN A 227 -2.08 -27.98 15.63
N THR A 228 -1.01 -28.28 14.89
CA THR A 228 -1.07 -28.96 13.59
C THR A 228 -1.14 -30.48 13.69
N LYS A 229 -0.38 -31.09 14.61
CA LYS A 229 -0.28 -32.55 14.77
C LYS A 229 -1.63 -33.23 14.99
N LYS A 230 -2.52 -32.63 15.79
CA LYS A 230 -3.86 -33.18 16.06
C LYS A 230 -4.73 -33.20 14.80
N ILE A 231 -4.61 -32.20 13.94
CA ILE A 231 -5.38 -32.08 12.70
C ILE A 231 -4.87 -33.08 11.67
N GLU A 232 -3.56 -33.22 11.53
CA GLU A 232 -2.96 -34.24 10.66
C GLU A 232 -3.39 -35.65 11.06
N LYS A 233 -3.30 -35.98 12.35
CA LYS A 233 -3.76 -37.29 12.84
C LYS A 233 -5.24 -37.52 12.53
N LYS A 234 -6.09 -36.51 12.73
CA LYS A 234 -7.53 -36.59 12.39
C LYS A 234 -7.74 -36.85 10.90
N LEU A 235 -7.03 -36.12 10.02
CA LEU A 235 -7.18 -36.29 8.57
C LEU A 235 -6.62 -37.63 8.09
N ASN A 236 -5.51 -38.12 8.64
CA ASN A 236 -4.98 -39.44 8.30
C ASN A 236 -5.98 -40.55 8.64
N LEU A 237 -6.56 -40.52 9.84
CA LEU A 237 -7.61 -41.48 10.23
C LEU A 237 -8.83 -41.43 9.30
N GLN A 238 -9.26 -40.23 8.90
CA GLN A 238 -10.37 -40.08 7.94
C GLN A 238 -10.02 -40.62 6.56
N MET A 239 -8.78 -40.40 6.10
CA MET A 239 -8.28 -40.90 4.82
C MET A 239 -8.22 -42.44 4.81
N GLU A 240 -7.65 -43.03 5.87
CA GLU A 240 -7.57 -44.49 6.05
C GLU A 240 -8.96 -45.12 6.11
N TYR A 241 -9.89 -44.51 6.83
CA TYR A 241 -11.29 -44.95 6.89
C TYR A 241 -11.95 -44.93 5.50
N ALA A 242 -11.84 -43.82 4.77
CA ALA A 242 -12.37 -43.70 3.42
C ALA A 242 -11.74 -44.73 2.47
N SER A 243 -10.43 -44.97 2.58
CA SER A 243 -9.73 -45.99 1.80
C SER A 243 -10.22 -47.40 2.12
N LYS A 244 -10.40 -47.74 3.40
CA LYS A 244 -10.95 -49.04 3.84
C LYS A 244 -12.38 -49.27 3.36
N LYS A 245 -13.18 -48.19 3.26
CA LYS A 245 -14.53 -48.22 2.70
C LYS A 245 -14.58 -48.10 1.16
N GLN A 246 -13.43 -48.18 0.48
CA GLN A 246 -13.30 -48.08 -0.98
C GLN A 246 -13.82 -46.74 -1.56
N MET A 247 -13.91 -45.69 -0.74
CA MET A 247 -14.29 -44.33 -1.14
C MET A 247 -13.08 -43.56 -1.66
N TYR A 248 -12.51 -44.03 -2.78
CA TYR A 248 -11.20 -43.56 -3.27
C TYR A 248 -11.16 -42.06 -3.59
N GLU A 249 -12.26 -41.48 -4.10
CA GLU A 249 -12.33 -40.03 -4.33
C GLU A 249 -12.20 -39.21 -3.04
N GLU A 250 -12.84 -39.67 -1.96
CA GLU A 250 -12.80 -38.99 -0.68
C GLU A 250 -11.42 -39.15 -0.04
N ALA A 251 -10.84 -40.35 -0.08
CA ALA A 251 -9.48 -40.59 0.36
C ALA A 251 -8.47 -39.71 -0.40
N ALA A 252 -8.59 -39.58 -1.72
CA ALA A 252 -7.76 -38.70 -2.53
C ALA A 252 -7.92 -37.22 -2.13
N ARG A 253 -9.15 -36.76 -1.89
CA ARG A 253 -9.42 -35.40 -1.40
C ARG A 253 -8.76 -35.13 -0.05
N ILE A 254 -8.86 -36.07 0.90
CA ILE A 254 -8.25 -35.92 2.24
C ILE A 254 -6.72 -35.96 2.14
N ARG A 255 -6.15 -36.85 1.33
CA ARG A 255 -4.71 -36.88 1.02
C ARG A 255 -4.20 -35.54 0.50
N ASP A 256 -4.93 -34.92 -0.43
CA ASP A 256 -4.52 -33.64 -1.00
C ASP A 256 -4.65 -32.47 0.00
N ARG A 257 -5.58 -32.58 0.97
CA ARG A 257 -5.66 -31.67 2.14
C ARG A 257 -4.45 -31.83 3.06
N ILE A 258 -4.02 -33.06 3.34
CA ILE A 258 -2.81 -33.37 4.12
C ILE A 258 -1.56 -32.83 3.40
N LYS A 259 -1.44 -33.06 2.08
CA LYS A 259 -0.35 -32.47 1.26
C LYS A 259 -0.33 -30.94 1.36
N SER A 260 -1.50 -30.30 1.33
CA SER A 260 -1.61 -28.84 1.46
C SER A 260 -1.16 -28.35 2.84
N ILE A 261 -1.47 -29.08 3.91
CA ILE A 261 -0.97 -28.81 5.28
C ILE A 261 0.56 -28.93 5.32
N ASN A 262 1.10 -30.03 4.80
CA ASN A 262 2.53 -30.31 4.80
C ASN A 262 3.30 -29.29 3.95
N GLN A 263 2.74 -28.80 2.85
CA GLN A 263 3.34 -27.71 2.07
C GLN A 263 3.45 -26.42 2.88
N ILE A 264 2.40 -26.04 3.62
CA ILE A 264 2.45 -24.88 4.52
C ILE A 264 3.56 -25.09 5.57
N GLN A 265 3.72 -26.30 6.11
CA GLN A 265 4.75 -26.62 7.11
C GLN A 265 6.17 -26.75 6.54
N LYS A 266 6.34 -27.19 5.29
CA LYS A 266 7.67 -27.35 4.67
C LYS A 266 8.35 -26.01 4.42
N TYR A 267 7.57 -24.94 4.21
CA TYR A 267 8.06 -23.55 4.28
C TYR A 267 8.28 -23.04 5.72
N GLN A 268 7.87 -23.82 6.74
CA GLN A 268 8.01 -23.56 8.17
C GLN A 268 9.07 -24.47 8.81
N SER A 269 10.01 -25.03 8.03
CA SER A 269 11.05 -26.01 8.41
C SER A 269 12.04 -25.56 9.51
N VAL A 270 11.70 -24.51 10.25
CA VAL A 270 12.42 -24.04 11.42
C VAL A 270 11.37 -23.87 12.54
N TYR A 271 10.69 -24.96 12.90
CA TYR A 271 9.79 -24.98 14.06
C TYR A 271 10.64 -25.00 15.33
N ILE A 272 11.16 -23.83 15.70
CA ILE A 272 11.92 -23.67 16.93
C ILE A 272 10.89 -23.48 18.05
N LYS A 273 10.82 -24.43 19.00
CA LYS A 273 9.96 -24.34 20.21
C LYS A 273 10.11 -22.97 20.91
N ASP A 274 11.30 -22.39 20.79
CA ASP A 274 11.74 -21.12 21.38
C ASP A 274 11.46 -19.85 20.56
N MET A 275 10.93 -19.98 19.32
CA MET A 275 10.56 -18.87 18.42
C MET A 275 9.05 -18.64 18.31
N ARG A 276 8.30 -18.96 19.38
CA ARG A 276 6.87 -18.73 19.41
C ARG A 276 6.56 -17.23 19.57
N ASN A 277 5.99 -16.63 18.53
CA ASN A 277 5.59 -15.21 18.50
C ASN A 277 6.77 -14.27 18.76
N ILE A 278 7.68 -14.17 17.79
CA ILE A 278 8.89 -13.34 17.87
C ILE A 278 9.02 -12.49 16.61
N ASP A 279 9.40 -11.22 16.78
CA ASP A 279 9.82 -10.37 15.68
C ASP A 279 11.33 -10.14 15.75
N ILE A 280 12.02 -10.28 14.63
CA ILE A 280 13.47 -10.11 14.51
C ILE A 280 13.73 -8.89 13.65
N PHE A 281 14.51 -7.93 14.13
CA PHE A 281 14.93 -6.76 13.36
C PHE A 281 16.45 -6.62 13.39
N SER A 282 17.08 -6.65 12.23
CA SER A 282 18.50 -6.31 12.09
C SER A 282 18.63 -5.01 11.31
N ILE A 283 19.37 -4.04 11.85
CA ILE A 283 19.70 -2.80 11.17
C ILE A 283 21.11 -2.87 10.60
N LYS A 284 21.31 -2.28 9.42
CA LYS A 284 22.64 -1.96 8.91
C LYS A 284 22.67 -0.60 8.25
N LEU A 285 23.79 0.10 8.41
CA LEU A 285 24.09 1.40 7.81
C LEU A 285 25.27 1.25 6.84
N VAL A 286 25.10 1.71 5.61
CA VAL A 286 26.13 1.71 4.57
C VAL A 286 26.02 3.04 3.81
N ASN A 287 27.12 3.79 3.73
CA ASN A 287 27.21 5.08 3.01
C ASN A 287 26.07 6.06 3.37
N GLY A 288 25.81 6.25 4.67
CA GLY A 288 24.76 7.15 5.16
C GLY A 288 23.31 6.70 4.89
N LYS A 289 23.10 5.48 4.36
CA LYS A 289 21.77 4.88 4.16
C LYS A 289 21.58 3.69 5.09
N SER A 290 20.42 3.60 5.72
CA SER A 290 20.06 2.44 6.56
C SER A 290 19.05 1.50 5.89
N CYS A 291 19.16 0.23 6.24
CA CYS A 291 18.10 -0.76 6.04
C CYS A 291 17.87 -1.52 7.33
N ILE A 292 16.60 -1.69 7.68
CA ILE A 292 16.16 -2.58 8.75
C ILE A 292 15.50 -3.77 8.08
N HIS A 293 16.04 -4.98 8.27
CA HIS A 293 15.41 -6.20 7.81
C HIS A 293 14.60 -6.83 8.95
N GLY A 294 13.28 -6.89 8.77
CA GLY A 294 12.34 -7.50 9.71
C GLY A 294 11.93 -8.90 9.30
N LYS A 295 11.96 -9.87 10.23
CA LYS A 295 11.38 -11.21 10.07
C LYS A 295 10.33 -11.43 11.16
N PHE A 296 9.19 -12.00 10.78
CA PHE A 296 8.04 -12.12 11.67
C PHE A 296 7.71 -13.59 11.87
N TYR A 297 7.81 -14.08 13.11
CA TYR A 297 7.48 -15.45 13.46
C TYR A 297 6.22 -15.48 14.32
N ARG A 298 5.23 -16.28 13.94
CA ARG A 298 4.01 -16.48 14.73
C ARG A 298 3.78 -17.98 14.87
N ASN A 299 3.57 -18.43 16.11
CA ASN A 299 3.42 -19.86 16.44
C ASN A 299 4.53 -20.77 15.87
N GLY A 300 5.78 -20.29 15.85
CA GLY A 300 6.94 -21.02 15.32
C GLY A 300 7.12 -20.95 13.80
N SER A 301 6.15 -20.37 13.08
CA SER A 301 6.16 -20.28 11.63
C SER A 301 6.60 -18.89 11.15
N ASN A 302 7.40 -18.83 10.09
CA ASN A 302 7.79 -17.58 9.44
C ASN A 302 6.61 -17.00 8.63
N TYR A 303 6.09 -15.85 9.05
CA TYR A 303 5.01 -15.11 8.38
C TYR A 303 5.55 -14.14 7.31
N GLY A 304 6.86 -14.24 7.06
CA GLY A 304 7.63 -13.60 6.01
C GLY A 304 8.65 -12.60 6.54
N ASN A 305 9.36 -11.98 5.61
CA ASN A 305 10.33 -10.94 5.87
C ASN A 305 10.04 -9.65 5.08
N LYS A 306 10.63 -8.54 5.52
CA LYS A 306 10.50 -7.25 4.86
C LYS A 306 11.70 -6.36 5.17
N SER A 307 12.26 -5.75 4.13
CA SER A 307 13.29 -4.70 4.27
C SER A 307 12.62 -3.33 4.33
N PHE A 308 13.00 -2.53 5.31
CA PHE A 308 12.55 -1.16 5.53
C PHE A 308 13.72 -0.21 5.34
N PHE A 309 13.45 0.95 4.74
CA PHE A 309 14.47 1.97 4.50
C PHE A 309 14.00 3.30 5.14
N PRO A 310 14.23 3.49 6.44
CA PRO A 310 13.95 4.76 7.11
C PRO A 310 14.69 5.91 6.42
N LEU A 311 14.06 7.07 6.31
CA LEU A 311 14.75 8.31 5.97
C LEU A 311 15.34 8.91 7.23
N HIS A 312 16.58 9.35 7.16
CA HIS A 312 17.29 10.02 8.25
C HIS A 312 18.43 10.87 7.66
N GLN A 313 19.06 11.70 8.49
CA GLN A 313 20.28 12.42 8.11
C GLN A 313 21.47 11.44 8.14
N GLU A 314 22.52 11.70 7.36
CA GLU A 314 23.68 10.79 7.24
C GLU A 314 24.38 10.52 8.59
N ASN A 315 24.40 11.50 9.49
CA ASN A 315 25.02 11.40 10.82
C ASN A 315 24.11 10.77 11.89
N SER A 316 23.11 9.97 11.50
CA SER A 316 22.23 9.30 12.46
C SER A 316 22.80 7.94 12.85
N GLU A 317 22.75 7.60 14.14
CA GLU A 317 23.28 6.34 14.66
C GLU A 317 22.26 5.19 14.55
N ASP A 318 22.77 3.94 14.49
CA ASP A 318 21.95 2.74 14.30
C ASP A 318 20.90 2.53 15.42
N ASN A 319 21.27 2.82 16.67
CA ASN A 319 20.38 2.78 17.83
C ASN A 319 19.24 3.80 17.71
N GLU A 320 19.52 5.06 17.35
CA GLU A 320 18.50 6.09 17.14
C GLU A 320 17.51 5.70 16.04
N ILE A 321 18.05 5.17 14.92
CA ILE A 321 17.24 4.75 13.77
C ILE A 321 16.34 3.58 14.15
N LEU A 322 16.87 2.55 14.81
CA LEU A 322 16.07 1.40 15.22
C LEU A 322 15.05 1.76 16.30
N GLU A 323 15.39 2.64 17.25
CA GLU A 323 14.47 3.11 18.29
C GLU A 323 13.26 3.81 17.66
N SER A 324 13.51 4.81 16.82
CA SER A 324 12.46 5.55 16.12
C SER A 324 11.64 4.64 15.22
N PHE A 325 12.28 3.67 14.56
CA PHE A 325 11.61 2.64 13.78
C PHE A 325 10.67 1.81 14.64
N LEU A 326 11.10 1.28 15.80
CA LEU A 326 10.27 0.43 16.65
C LEU A 326 9.04 1.19 17.18
N TYR A 327 9.21 2.44 17.62
CA TYR A 327 8.11 3.30 18.02
C TYR A 327 7.09 3.51 16.89
N GLN A 328 7.56 3.93 15.71
CA GLN A 328 6.68 4.15 14.56
C GLN A 328 6.04 2.85 14.09
N PHE A 329 6.79 1.75 14.08
CA PHE A 329 6.35 0.44 13.61
C PHE A 329 5.25 -0.13 14.49
N TYR A 330 5.40 -0.02 15.81
CA TYR A 330 4.43 -0.51 16.80
C TYR A 330 3.44 0.56 17.26
N SER A 331 3.46 1.79 16.74
CA SER A 331 2.47 2.84 17.08
C SER A 331 1.03 2.37 16.90
N ASP A 332 0.74 1.65 15.82
CA ASP A 332 -0.61 1.18 15.47
C ASP A 332 -0.78 -0.35 15.63
N LYS A 333 0.15 -1.04 16.29
CA LYS A 333 0.20 -2.50 16.40
C LYS A 333 0.48 -2.94 17.84
N GLU A 334 0.17 -4.19 18.15
CA GLU A 334 0.62 -4.86 19.37
C GLU A 334 1.98 -5.51 19.09
N ALA A 335 2.92 -5.36 20.01
CA ALA A 335 4.22 -5.99 19.89
C ALA A 335 4.19 -7.44 20.42
N PRO A 336 4.99 -8.36 19.84
CA PRO A 336 5.07 -9.73 20.33
C PRO A 336 5.73 -9.81 21.72
N PRO A 337 5.64 -10.96 22.42
CA PRO A 337 6.33 -11.17 23.70
C PRO A 337 7.86 -11.01 23.64
N LYS A 338 8.49 -11.27 22.49
CA LYS A 338 9.93 -11.10 22.31
C LYS A 338 10.23 -10.40 20.99
N ILE A 339 11.13 -9.43 21.04
CA ILE A 339 11.73 -8.78 19.88
C ILE A 339 13.24 -9.02 19.94
N LEU A 340 13.81 -9.53 18.85
CA LEU A 340 15.24 -9.79 18.74
C LEU A 340 15.91 -8.72 17.87
N ILE A 341 17.05 -8.20 18.30
CA ILE A 341 17.80 -7.13 17.62
C ILE A 341 19.30 -7.42 17.55
N ASN A 342 20.00 -6.88 16.54
CA ASN A 342 21.44 -7.07 16.36
C ASN A 342 22.31 -6.07 17.15
N ILE A 343 21.74 -4.96 17.60
CA ILE A 343 22.39 -3.95 18.43
C ILE A 343 22.12 -4.15 19.93
N ASN A 344 22.91 -3.48 20.78
CA ASN A 344 22.85 -3.65 22.24
C ASN A 344 21.44 -3.31 22.78
N ASP A 345 20.84 -4.23 23.54
CA ASP A 345 19.48 -4.09 24.05
C ASP A 345 19.36 -3.11 25.23
N SER A 346 20.48 -2.71 25.84
CA SER A 346 20.50 -1.68 26.90
C SER A 346 19.89 -0.35 26.44
N TYR A 347 20.09 0.03 25.18
CA TYR A 347 19.53 1.26 24.60
C TYR A 347 18.01 1.24 24.47
N PHE A 348 17.38 0.05 24.55
CA PHE A 348 15.96 -0.13 24.22
C PHE A 348 15.06 -0.34 25.45
N LYS A 349 15.58 -0.18 26.68
CA LYS A 349 14.77 -0.37 27.91
C LYS A 349 13.58 0.59 28.00
N GLU A 350 13.72 1.83 27.51
CA GLU A 350 12.62 2.79 27.47
C GLU A 350 11.56 2.43 26.40
N VAL A 351 12.00 1.90 25.25
CA VAL A 351 11.11 1.34 24.22
C VAL A 351 10.31 0.18 24.81
N GLU A 352 10.98 -0.75 25.49
CA GLU A 352 10.35 -1.90 26.15
C GLU A 352 9.28 -1.46 27.16
N LYS A 353 9.60 -0.52 28.06
CA LYS A 353 8.64 0.02 29.03
C LYS A 353 7.42 0.62 28.34
N THR A 354 7.63 1.43 27.30
CA THR A 354 6.54 2.11 26.60
C THR A 354 5.64 1.14 25.84
N LEU A 355 6.24 0.14 25.17
CA LEU A 355 5.49 -0.93 24.50
C LEU A 355 4.69 -1.77 25.50
N ASN A 356 5.26 -2.07 26.67
CA ASN A 356 4.58 -2.84 27.72
C ASN A 356 3.39 -2.11 28.35
N LYS A 357 3.45 -0.79 28.52
CA LYS A 357 2.29 -0.02 28.99
C LYS A 357 1.15 -0.02 27.97
N LYS A 358 1.47 -0.12 26.68
CA LYS A 358 0.49 -0.11 25.59
C LYS A 358 -0.06 -1.51 25.29
N ASN A 359 0.78 -2.53 25.35
CA ASN A 359 0.45 -3.89 24.98
C ASN A 359 -0.28 -4.62 26.10
N LYS A 360 -1.10 -5.60 25.73
CA LYS A 360 -1.68 -6.56 26.68
C LYS A 360 -0.67 -7.61 27.17
N LEU A 361 0.33 -7.90 26.34
CA LEU A 361 1.38 -8.88 26.61
C LEU A 361 2.69 -8.18 26.94
N LYS A 362 3.44 -8.75 27.88
CA LYS A 362 4.78 -8.27 28.22
C LYS A 362 5.77 -8.64 27.09
N THR A 363 6.29 -7.62 26.43
CA THR A 363 7.36 -7.64 25.44
C THR A 363 8.72 -7.48 26.12
N LYS A 364 9.70 -8.28 25.69
CA LYS A 364 11.13 -8.10 25.99
C LYS A 364 11.92 -7.86 24.70
N ILE A 365 12.84 -6.90 24.71
CA ILE A 365 13.78 -6.65 23.60
C ILE A 365 15.13 -7.26 23.98
N LEU A 366 15.68 -8.13 23.13
CA LEU A 366 16.87 -8.94 23.46
C LEU A 366 17.86 -8.97 22.29
N LYS A 367 19.15 -8.93 22.62
CA LYS A 367 20.24 -9.32 21.70
C LYS A 367 20.69 -10.76 22.04
N PRO A 368 20.34 -11.77 21.23
CA PRO A 368 20.80 -13.14 21.45
C PRO A 368 22.32 -13.22 21.26
N LYS A 369 22.98 -13.99 22.13
CA LYS A 369 24.44 -14.18 22.13
C LYS A 369 24.89 -15.51 21.50
N SER A 370 24.02 -16.52 21.44
CA SER A 370 24.34 -17.85 20.91
C SER A 370 23.09 -18.57 20.38
N GLY A 371 23.30 -19.70 19.69
CA GLY A 371 22.25 -20.60 19.19
C GLY A 371 21.52 -20.10 17.93
N GLU A 372 20.42 -20.76 17.59
CA GLU A 372 19.63 -20.49 16.36
C GLU A 372 19.07 -19.05 16.29
N LYS A 373 18.79 -18.45 17.45
CA LYS A 373 18.35 -17.04 17.54
C LYS A 373 19.40 -16.09 16.95
N LEU A 374 20.68 -16.33 17.24
CA LEU A 374 21.77 -15.55 16.67
C LEU A 374 21.89 -15.78 15.16
N GLN A 375 21.80 -17.02 14.69
CA GLN A 375 21.86 -17.33 13.25
C GLN A 375 20.78 -16.58 12.45
N HIS A 376 19.56 -16.48 12.98
CA HIS A 376 18.50 -15.71 12.33
C HIS A 376 18.74 -14.20 12.31
N ILE A 377 19.41 -13.65 13.32
CA ILE A 377 19.84 -12.25 13.32
C ILE A 377 20.93 -12.01 12.29
N LEU A 378 21.96 -12.87 12.24
CA LEU A 378 23.05 -12.76 11.28
C LEU A 378 22.54 -12.85 9.85
N LEU A 379 21.60 -13.77 9.59
CA LEU A 379 20.93 -13.85 8.29
C LEU A 379 20.11 -12.59 7.97
N ALA A 380 19.40 -12.03 8.96
CA ALA A 380 18.65 -10.80 8.77
C ALA A 380 19.60 -9.60 8.53
N GLU A 381 20.76 -9.56 9.17
CA GLU A 381 21.79 -8.54 8.95
C GLU A 381 22.40 -8.65 7.55
N LYS A 382 22.75 -9.86 7.10
CA LYS A 382 23.20 -10.12 5.72
C LYS A 382 22.15 -9.66 4.69
N ASN A 383 20.87 -9.98 4.93
CA ASN A 383 19.78 -9.53 4.05
C ASN A 383 19.59 -8.01 4.08
N ALA A 384 19.81 -7.34 5.22
CA ALA A 384 19.77 -5.88 5.32
C ALA A 384 20.88 -5.26 4.47
N PHE A 385 22.12 -5.78 4.57
CA PHE A 385 23.25 -5.35 3.76
C PHE A 385 22.98 -5.51 2.26
N GLU A 386 22.56 -6.71 1.82
CA GLU A 386 22.24 -6.97 0.41
C GLU A 386 21.09 -6.08 -0.11
N SER A 387 20.08 -5.83 0.74
CA SER A 387 18.97 -4.93 0.39
C SER A 387 19.44 -3.48 0.17
N ILE A 388 20.41 -2.99 0.94
CA ILE A 388 21.00 -1.66 0.73
C ILE A 388 21.81 -1.65 -0.56
N ARG A 389 22.67 -2.65 -0.76
CA ARG A 389 23.51 -2.77 -1.95
C ARG A 389 22.67 -2.74 -3.22
N LEU A 390 21.65 -3.59 -3.30
CA LEU A 390 20.71 -3.62 -4.43
C LEU A 390 20.00 -2.28 -4.63
N LYS A 391 19.62 -1.59 -3.55
CA LYS A 391 18.96 -0.29 -3.65
C LYS A 391 19.90 0.80 -4.16
N ASN A 392 21.16 0.81 -3.72
CA ASN A 392 22.18 1.74 -4.18
C ASN A 392 22.50 1.51 -5.66
N THR A 393 22.72 0.25 -6.09
CA THR A 393 22.94 -0.08 -7.50
C THR A 393 21.76 0.35 -8.37
N ASN A 394 20.52 0.13 -7.92
CA ASN A 394 19.34 0.60 -8.64
C ASN A 394 19.26 2.14 -8.72
N PHE A 395 19.70 2.85 -7.68
CA PHE A 395 19.73 4.31 -7.64
C PHE A 395 20.83 4.87 -8.54
N GLU A 396 22.03 4.28 -8.53
CA GLU A 396 23.15 4.64 -9.41
C GLU A 396 22.77 4.45 -10.87
N ALA A 397 22.22 3.29 -11.24
CA ALA A 397 21.72 3.02 -12.58
C ALA A 397 20.61 4.02 -13.00
N HIS A 398 19.73 4.41 -12.07
CA HIS A 398 18.72 5.44 -12.31
C HIS A 398 19.36 6.81 -12.55
N GLN A 399 20.34 7.22 -11.75
CA GLN A 399 21.06 8.48 -11.91
C GLN A 399 21.86 8.53 -13.22
N GLU A 400 22.52 7.43 -13.60
CA GLU A 400 23.21 7.32 -14.88
C GLU A 400 22.23 7.48 -16.04
N ALA A 401 21.07 6.81 -15.98
CA ALA A 401 20.03 6.97 -16.99
C ALA A 401 19.48 8.40 -17.06
N LEU A 402 19.32 9.11 -15.93
CA LEU A 402 18.95 10.52 -15.90
C LEU A 402 20.02 11.41 -16.54
N LYS A 403 21.31 11.12 -16.32
CA LYS A 403 22.43 11.80 -16.99
C LYS A 403 22.38 11.59 -18.50
N SER A 404 22.25 10.33 -18.95
CA SER A 404 22.11 10.01 -20.37
C SER A 404 20.89 10.68 -21.00
N LEU A 405 19.75 10.74 -20.30
CA LEU A 405 18.56 11.44 -20.76
C LEU A 405 18.79 12.96 -20.86
N SER A 406 19.46 13.55 -19.86
CA SER A 406 19.82 14.98 -19.85
C SER A 406 20.72 15.33 -21.02
N SER A 407 21.74 14.51 -21.30
CA SER A 407 22.63 14.68 -22.46
C SER A 407 21.89 14.55 -23.78
N LEU A 408 21.02 13.53 -23.92
CA LEU A 408 20.21 13.33 -25.12
C LEU A 408 19.27 14.51 -25.40
N LEU A 409 18.69 15.10 -24.35
CA LEU A 409 17.78 16.24 -24.44
C LEU A 409 18.46 17.61 -24.39
N LYS A 410 19.81 17.63 -24.34
CA LYS A 410 20.64 18.85 -24.22
C LYS A 410 20.15 19.74 -23.06
N MET A 411 19.98 19.15 -21.89
CA MET A 411 19.52 19.84 -20.67
C MET A 411 20.70 20.20 -19.77
N ASN A 412 20.71 21.44 -19.26
CA ASN A 412 21.76 21.92 -18.35
C ASN A 412 21.63 21.36 -16.92
N THR A 413 20.48 20.78 -16.58
CA THR A 413 20.23 20.22 -15.25
C THR A 413 19.54 18.87 -15.36
N LEU A 414 19.86 17.98 -14.43
CA LEU A 414 19.19 16.68 -14.33
C LEU A 414 17.68 16.85 -14.11
N PRO A 415 16.85 16.04 -14.80
CA PRO A 415 15.42 16.03 -14.58
C PRO A 415 15.11 15.54 -13.16
N ASP A 416 14.47 16.39 -12.37
CA ASP A 416 14.01 16.10 -11.00
C ASP A 416 12.57 15.60 -10.97
N ARG A 417 11.83 15.82 -12.05
CA ARG A 417 10.48 15.30 -12.28
C ARG A 417 10.28 14.98 -13.76
N ILE A 418 9.96 13.72 -14.04
CA ILE A 418 9.59 13.19 -15.35
C ILE A 418 8.15 12.70 -15.26
N GLU A 419 7.28 13.19 -16.16
CA GLU A 419 5.89 12.72 -16.27
C GLU A 419 5.74 11.85 -17.51
N ILE A 420 5.12 10.68 -17.36
CA ILE A 420 4.90 9.73 -18.44
C ILE A 420 3.41 9.50 -18.61
N TYR A 421 2.94 9.65 -19.84
CA TYR A 421 1.53 9.58 -20.21
C TYR A 421 1.29 8.37 -21.11
N ASP A 422 0.29 7.56 -20.74
CA ASP A 422 -0.19 6.43 -21.54
C ASP A 422 -1.72 6.53 -21.70
N ASN A 423 -2.17 6.25 -22.93
CA ASN A 423 -3.58 6.20 -23.29
C ASN A 423 -3.94 4.74 -23.56
N SER A 424 -4.93 4.24 -22.82
CA SER A 424 -5.34 2.85 -22.96
C SER A 424 -6.74 2.75 -23.53
N HIS A 425 -6.84 2.07 -24.67
CA HIS A 425 -8.10 1.84 -25.38
C HIS A 425 -8.72 0.52 -24.97
N THR A 426 -10.01 0.56 -24.65
CA THR A 426 -10.90 -0.59 -24.81
C THR A 426 -11.94 -0.17 -25.81
N PHE A 427 -12.06 -0.91 -26.92
CA PHE A 427 -13.15 -0.78 -27.88
C PHE A 427 -14.49 -0.53 -27.14
N GLY A 428 -15.03 0.68 -27.29
CA GLY A 428 -16.35 1.08 -26.80
C GLY A 428 -16.45 1.52 -25.33
N LYS A 429 -16.66 2.83 -25.15
CA LYS A 429 -17.29 3.51 -23.98
C LYS A 429 -16.46 3.86 -22.73
N ASN A 430 -15.18 3.52 -22.55
CA ASN A 430 -14.47 3.83 -21.29
C ASN A 430 -12.96 4.18 -21.38
N ALA A 431 -12.61 5.08 -22.28
CA ALA A 431 -11.27 5.67 -22.36
C ALA A 431 -10.80 6.27 -21.01
N VAL A 432 -9.56 5.95 -20.62
CA VAL A 432 -8.86 6.50 -19.43
C VAL A 432 -7.42 6.81 -19.81
N GLY A 433 -7.01 8.06 -19.61
CA GLY A 433 -5.60 8.46 -19.66
C GLY A 433 -4.95 8.26 -18.30
N VAL A 434 -3.69 7.84 -18.28
CA VAL A 434 -2.92 7.73 -17.04
C VAL A 434 -1.64 8.54 -17.11
N MET A 435 -1.23 9.04 -15.94
CA MET A 435 0.04 9.71 -15.74
C MET A 435 0.76 9.06 -14.58
N ILE A 436 1.98 8.60 -14.83
CA ILE A 436 2.93 8.22 -13.79
C ILE A 436 4.02 9.29 -13.68
N VAL A 437 4.73 9.29 -12.56
CA VAL A 437 5.78 10.26 -12.28
C VAL A 437 7.02 9.53 -11.81
N ALA A 438 8.17 9.90 -12.35
CA ALA A 438 9.48 9.54 -11.81
C ALA A 438 10.21 10.81 -11.34
N ASP A 439 10.94 10.71 -10.24
CA ASP A 439 11.77 11.76 -9.66
C ASP A 439 13.25 11.31 -9.61
N LYS A 440 14.10 12.08 -8.93
CA LYS A 440 15.54 11.75 -8.77
C LYS A 440 15.79 10.40 -8.09
N GLU A 441 14.84 9.89 -7.29
CA GLU A 441 14.98 8.66 -6.53
C GLU A 441 14.33 7.44 -7.23
N GLY A 442 13.57 7.66 -8.30
CA GLY A 442 12.88 6.61 -9.04
C GLY A 442 11.40 6.91 -9.28
N LEU A 443 10.59 5.86 -9.37
CA LEU A 443 9.13 6.00 -9.54
C LEU A 443 8.48 6.61 -8.28
N SER A 444 7.52 7.51 -8.49
CA SER A 444 6.83 8.28 -7.45
C SER A 444 5.30 8.00 -7.45
N PRO A 445 4.83 6.81 -6.99
CA PRO A 445 3.41 6.41 -7.03
C PRO A 445 2.42 7.39 -6.40
N LYS A 446 2.86 8.19 -5.42
CA LYS A 446 2.02 9.20 -4.75
C LYS A 446 1.55 10.30 -5.72
N HIS A 447 2.33 10.54 -6.77
CA HIS A 447 2.04 11.56 -7.79
C HIS A 447 1.32 10.99 -9.01
N TYR A 448 1.03 9.69 -9.05
CA TYR A 448 0.31 9.10 -10.18
C TYR A 448 -1.13 9.61 -10.24
N ARG A 449 -1.66 9.79 -11.44
CA ARG A 449 -3.02 10.28 -11.68
C ARG A 449 -3.72 9.47 -12.77
N LYS A 450 -5.03 9.34 -12.62
CA LYS A 450 -5.92 8.73 -13.60
C LYS A 450 -6.87 9.81 -14.08
N PHE A 451 -7.05 9.91 -15.39
CA PHE A 451 -7.85 10.92 -16.04
C PHE A 451 -9.02 10.26 -16.74
N ASN A 452 -10.23 10.61 -16.32
CA ASN A 452 -11.41 10.31 -17.13
C ASN A 452 -11.45 11.29 -18.30
N ILE A 453 -11.57 10.75 -19.50
CA ILE A 453 -11.68 11.54 -20.73
C ILE A 453 -13.04 12.22 -20.77
N LYS A 454 -13.05 13.52 -21.05
CA LYS A 454 -14.26 14.29 -21.31
C LYS A 454 -14.38 14.47 -22.82
N TYR A 455 -15.44 13.91 -23.41
CA TYR A 455 -15.77 14.13 -24.81
C TYR A 455 -16.65 15.37 -24.94
N ASN A 456 -16.28 16.28 -25.83
CA ASN A 456 -17.14 17.41 -26.18
C ASN A 456 -17.96 17.01 -27.41
N LEU A 457 -19.29 16.97 -27.30
CA LEU A 457 -20.17 16.46 -28.34
C LEU A 457 -20.45 17.47 -29.47
N ASN A 458 -19.95 18.71 -29.34
CA ASN A 458 -20.20 19.82 -30.27
C ASN A 458 -19.05 20.06 -31.28
N GLU A 459 -18.02 19.22 -31.32
CA GLU A 459 -16.98 19.27 -32.36
C GLU A 459 -17.23 18.15 -33.38
N ASP A 460 -17.59 18.50 -34.62
CA ASP A 460 -17.97 17.59 -35.73
C ASP A 460 -16.86 16.63 -36.24
N LYS A 461 -15.81 16.39 -35.45
CA LYS A 461 -14.68 15.51 -35.83
C LYS A 461 -14.27 14.56 -34.70
N VAL A 462 -15.24 13.87 -34.09
CA VAL A 462 -14.94 12.76 -33.15
C VAL A 462 -14.48 11.48 -33.87
N ALA A 463 -14.47 11.42 -35.21
CA ALA A 463 -14.07 10.21 -35.95
C ALA A 463 -12.80 10.39 -36.80
N LYS A 464 -11.67 9.86 -36.28
CA LYS A 464 -10.74 8.96 -37.05
C LYS A 464 -9.56 8.37 -36.23
N ASN A 465 -9.31 8.79 -34.99
CA ASN A 465 -8.49 8.05 -34.01
C ASN A 465 -8.71 8.62 -32.59
N ASP A 466 -9.50 7.91 -31.78
CA ASP A 466 -9.89 8.30 -30.41
C ASP A 466 -8.65 8.64 -29.54
N ASP A 467 -7.50 8.00 -29.81
CA ASP A 467 -6.22 8.17 -29.13
C ASP A 467 -5.68 9.60 -29.13
N TYR A 468 -5.74 10.30 -30.27
CA TYR A 468 -5.19 11.65 -30.38
C TYR A 468 -6.03 12.66 -29.61
N TYR A 469 -7.36 12.54 -29.68
CA TYR A 469 -8.27 13.38 -28.90
C TYR A 469 -8.07 13.15 -27.41
N MET A 470 -8.04 11.89 -26.97
CA MET A 470 -7.82 11.54 -25.56
C MET A 470 -6.51 12.14 -25.02
N MET A 471 -5.43 12.04 -25.81
CA MET A 471 -4.13 12.59 -25.44
C MET A 471 -4.19 14.10 -25.30
N LYS A 472 -4.83 14.76 -26.27
CA LYS A 472 -5.02 16.21 -26.28
C LYS A 472 -5.81 16.69 -25.07
N GLU A 473 -6.93 16.04 -24.73
CA GLU A 473 -7.76 16.39 -23.57
C GLU A 473 -6.98 16.29 -22.25
N VAL A 474 -6.30 15.16 -22.04
CA VAL A 474 -5.61 14.87 -20.79
C VAL A 474 -4.46 15.83 -20.57
N LEU A 475 -3.61 15.99 -21.59
CA LEU A 475 -2.45 16.87 -21.50
C LEU A 475 -2.88 18.34 -21.46
N TYR A 476 -3.82 18.78 -22.28
CA TYR A 476 -4.31 20.16 -22.21
C TYR A 476 -4.85 20.49 -20.81
N ARG A 477 -5.67 19.61 -20.21
CA ARG A 477 -6.23 19.80 -18.87
C ARG A 477 -5.18 19.76 -17.74
N ARG A 478 -4.13 18.95 -17.89
CA ARG A 478 -3.05 18.85 -16.89
C ARG A 478 -2.06 20.01 -17.00
N LEU A 479 -1.75 20.43 -18.22
CA LEU A 479 -0.76 21.47 -18.53
C LEU A 479 -1.33 22.87 -18.37
N SER A 480 -2.59 23.12 -18.71
CA SER A 480 -3.26 24.42 -18.46
C SER A 480 -3.22 24.82 -16.98
N LYS A 481 -3.32 23.83 -16.08
CA LYS A 481 -3.21 24.07 -14.63
C LYS A 481 -1.82 24.49 -14.16
N LEU A 482 -0.76 24.17 -14.90
CA LEU A 482 0.61 24.57 -14.52
C LEU A 482 0.78 26.09 -14.55
N ASN A 483 0.14 26.76 -15.51
CA ASN A 483 0.20 28.22 -15.60
C ASN A 483 -0.75 28.91 -14.60
N ALA A 484 -1.80 28.21 -14.16
CA ALA A 484 -2.84 28.77 -13.30
C ALA A 484 -2.53 28.64 -11.80
N ASP A 485 -1.76 27.64 -11.38
CA ASP A 485 -1.47 27.34 -9.98
C ASP A 485 0.02 27.04 -9.77
N PRO A 486 0.78 27.98 -9.18
CA PRO A 486 2.20 27.80 -8.87
C PRO A 486 2.48 26.63 -7.91
N ALA A 487 1.49 26.18 -7.14
CA ALA A 487 1.66 25.06 -6.21
C ALA A 487 1.72 23.70 -6.93
N ILE A 488 1.34 23.63 -8.21
CA ILE A 488 1.37 22.38 -8.98
C ILE A 488 2.80 22.14 -9.49
N PRO A 489 3.45 21.01 -9.13
CA PRO A 489 4.81 20.76 -9.56
C PRO A 489 4.94 20.63 -11.07
N GLN A 490 5.84 21.43 -11.65
CA GLN A 490 6.16 21.42 -13.07
C GLN A 490 7.16 20.30 -13.41
N PRO A 491 6.91 19.45 -14.41
CA PRO A 491 7.89 18.48 -14.88
C PRO A 491 8.97 19.14 -15.72
N LYS A 492 10.19 18.59 -15.68
CA LYS A 492 11.27 18.99 -16.61
C LYS A 492 11.21 18.22 -17.93
N VAL A 493 10.71 16.99 -17.89
CA VAL A 493 10.54 16.11 -19.07
C VAL A 493 9.14 15.50 -19.07
N ILE A 494 8.49 15.52 -20.23
CA ILE A 494 7.26 14.80 -20.51
C ILE A 494 7.55 13.73 -21.56
N ILE A 495 7.15 12.50 -21.24
CA ILE A 495 7.27 11.32 -22.09
C ILE A 495 5.87 10.85 -22.47
N ILE A 496 5.64 10.67 -23.76
CA ILE A 496 4.39 10.11 -24.30
C ILE A 496 4.67 8.68 -24.77
N ASP A 497 3.85 7.73 -24.33
CA ASP A 497 3.80 6.40 -24.94
C ASP A 497 3.00 6.48 -26.26
N GLY A 498 3.70 6.64 -27.38
CA GLY A 498 3.10 6.99 -28.67
C GLY A 498 4.14 7.37 -29.72
N GLY A 499 3.76 7.31 -31.00
CA GLY A 499 4.64 7.66 -32.10
C GLY A 499 4.66 9.14 -32.45
N ARG A 500 5.24 9.44 -33.63
CA ARG A 500 5.41 10.81 -34.16
C ARG A 500 4.09 11.59 -34.26
N GLY A 501 2.98 10.94 -34.58
CA GLY A 501 1.66 11.57 -34.63
C GLY A 501 1.25 12.12 -33.26
N GLN A 502 1.41 11.32 -32.20
CA GLN A 502 1.11 11.71 -30.83
C GLN A 502 2.00 12.87 -30.37
N TYR A 503 3.29 12.82 -30.73
CA TYR A 503 4.23 13.91 -30.47
C TYR A 503 3.74 15.25 -31.03
N ASN A 504 3.36 15.28 -32.31
CA ASN A 504 2.96 16.51 -33.00
C ASN A 504 1.68 17.11 -32.38
N VAL A 505 0.72 16.26 -32.00
CA VAL A 505 -0.50 16.71 -31.30
C VAL A 505 -0.14 17.42 -29.99
N VAL A 506 0.75 16.85 -29.19
CA VAL A 506 1.14 17.45 -27.90
C VAL A 506 2.03 18.67 -28.08
N LYS A 507 2.88 18.69 -29.12
CA LYS A 507 3.65 19.88 -29.49
C LYS A 507 2.75 21.10 -29.75
N SER A 508 1.62 20.91 -30.42
CA SER A 508 0.64 21.98 -30.64
C SER A 508 0.10 22.58 -29.32
N ILE A 509 -0.08 21.74 -28.29
CA ILE A 509 -0.51 22.16 -26.94
C ILE A 509 0.58 22.94 -26.23
N PHE A 510 1.83 22.49 -26.31
CA PHE A 510 2.99 23.17 -25.73
C PHE A 510 3.15 24.57 -26.31
N ASN A 511 2.99 24.72 -27.63
CA ASN A 511 3.04 26.01 -28.31
C ASN A 511 1.90 26.91 -27.84
N LYS A 512 0.65 26.40 -27.76
CA LYS A 512 -0.51 27.15 -27.29
C LYS A 512 -0.40 27.62 -25.84
N LEU A 513 0.23 26.83 -24.97
CA LEU A 513 0.41 27.13 -23.54
C LEU A 513 1.78 27.77 -23.21
N ASN A 514 2.59 28.06 -24.23
CA ASN A 514 3.94 28.65 -24.12
C ASN A 514 4.89 27.91 -23.16
N LEU A 515 4.87 26.57 -23.17
CA LEU A 515 5.61 25.71 -22.22
C LEU A 515 7.06 25.44 -22.67
N LYS A 516 7.84 26.51 -22.91
CA LYS A 516 9.21 26.42 -23.45
C LYS A 516 10.23 25.76 -22.50
N LYS A 517 9.96 25.73 -21.19
CA LYS A 517 10.88 25.20 -20.17
C LYS A 517 10.84 23.67 -20.04
N ILE A 518 9.85 23.00 -20.64
CA ILE A 518 9.62 21.55 -20.49
C ILE A 518 10.09 20.83 -21.75
N LYS A 519 10.90 19.78 -21.62
CA LYS A 519 11.29 18.94 -22.75
C LYS A 519 10.22 17.89 -23.03
N LEU A 520 9.88 17.70 -24.31
CA LEU A 520 8.89 16.72 -24.76
C LEU A 520 9.56 15.62 -25.58
N ILE A 521 9.24 14.36 -25.28
CA ILE A 521 9.57 13.20 -26.11
C ILE A 521 8.36 12.27 -26.25
N SER A 522 8.33 11.51 -27.34
CA SER A 522 7.41 10.37 -27.50
C SER A 522 8.17 9.12 -27.88
N ILE A 523 7.65 7.95 -27.53
CA ILE A 523 8.33 6.68 -27.75
C ILE A 523 7.40 5.70 -28.46
N SER A 524 7.84 5.20 -29.61
CA SER A 524 7.15 4.13 -30.34
C SER A 524 7.91 2.81 -30.27
N LYS A 525 7.18 1.70 -30.45
CA LYS A 525 7.78 0.38 -30.70
C LYS A 525 8.21 0.32 -32.16
N GLY A 526 9.43 -0.11 -32.46
CA GLY A 526 9.90 -0.27 -33.84
C GLY A 526 9.11 -1.32 -34.63
N LYS A 527 9.26 -1.27 -35.97
CA LYS A 527 8.47 -2.05 -36.95
C LYS A 527 8.42 -3.57 -36.68
N GLU A 528 9.48 -4.16 -36.12
CA GLU A 528 9.56 -5.62 -35.86
C GLU A 528 8.97 -6.10 -34.52
N ARG A 529 8.39 -5.24 -33.67
CA ARG A 529 7.88 -5.62 -32.33
C ARG A 529 8.86 -6.38 -31.40
N LYS A 530 10.13 -6.53 -31.77
CA LYS A 530 11.19 -7.09 -30.91
C LYS A 530 11.57 -6.09 -29.81
N LEU A 531 11.78 -6.61 -28.60
CA LEU A 531 12.30 -5.85 -27.45
C LEU A 531 13.63 -5.16 -27.85
N GLY A 532 13.76 -3.88 -27.55
CA GLY A 532 14.98 -3.09 -27.82
C GLY A 532 15.00 -2.28 -29.12
N ASN A 533 13.95 -2.29 -29.94
CA ASN A 533 13.83 -1.45 -31.15
C ASN A 533 13.01 -0.16 -30.92
N GLU A 534 13.16 0.49 -29.76
CA GLU A 534 12.38 1.68 -29.44
C GLU A 534 12.94 2.93 -30.13
N ILE A 535 12.03 3.73 -30.67
CA ILE A 535 12.36 4.97 -31.36
C ILE A 535 11.86 6.13 -30.52
N ILE A 536 12.79 6.99 -30.10
CA ILE A 536 12.47 8.24 -29.41
C ILE A 536 12.25 9.32 -30.46
N HIS A 537 11.06 9.87 -30.53
CA HIS A 537 10.77 11.04 -31.35
C HIS A 537 10.99 12.30 -30.50
N THR A 538 11.91 13.14 -30.95
CA THR A 538 12.19 14.48 -30.40
C THR A 538 11.71 15.53 -31.41
N GLU A 539 11.98 16.82 -31.18
CA GLU A 539 11.50 17.89 -32.06
C GLU A 539 11.96 17.69 -33.52
N ASN A 540 13.25 17.43 -33.69
CA ASN A 540 13.92 17.49 -34.99
C ASN A 540 14.34 16.10 -35.51
N GLN A 541 14.31 15.07 -34.67
CA GLN A 541 14.89 13.77 -35.02
C GLN A 541 14.21 12.59 -34.34
N ASN A 542 14.32 11.44 -35.00
CA ASN A 542 14.01 10.12 -34.47
C ASN A 542 15.32 9.46 -34.04
N ILE A 543 15.45 9.16 -32.75
CA ILE A 543 16.67 8.61 -32.16
C ILE A 543 16.41 7.14 -31.83
N LYS A 544 17.24 6.25 -32.37
CA LYS A 544 17.27 4.84 -31.96
C LYS A 544 18.30 4.68 -30.85
N LEU A 545 17.91 4.11 -29.72
CA LEU A 545 18.84 3.82 -28.63
C LEU A 545 19.61 2.52 -28.89
N LYS A 546 20.82 2.43 -28.35
CA LYS A 546 21.61 1.19 -28.37
C LYS A 546 20.91 0.12 -27.52
N HIS A 547 20.86 -1.12 -28.02
CA HIS A 547 20.13 -2.25 -27.41
C HIS A 547 20.49 -2.53 -25.93
N ASN A 548 21.72 -2.22 -25.51
CA ASN A 548 22.19 -2.45 -24.14
C ASN A 548 22.42 -1.15 -23.34
N SER A 549 21.84 -0.03 -23.76
CA SER A 549 22.01 1.24 -23.04
C SER A 549 21.18 1.32 -21.76
N SER A 550 21.75 1.87 -20.69
CA SER A 550 21.06 2.13 -19.41
C SER A 550 19.81 3.02 -19.61
N LEU A 551 19.88 3.98 -20.53
CA LEU A 551 18.76 4.83 -20.92
C LEU A 551 17.57 4.06 -21.52
N LEU A 552 17.83 3.03 -22.33
CA LEU A 552 16.79 2.21 -22.95
C LEU A 552 15.99 1.44 -21.89
N PHE A 553 16.70 0.72 -21.01
CA PHE A 553 16.07 -0.02 -19.91
C PHE A 553 15.30 0.90 -18.96
N PHE A 554 15.84 2.10 -18.70
CA PHE A 554 15.15 3.10 -17.90
C PHE A 554 13.83 3.53 -18.53
N ILE A 555 13.85 3.85 -19.83
CA ILE A 555 12.65 4.25 -20.57
C ILE A 555 11.62 3.11 -20.64
N GLN A 556 12.05 1.88 -20.91
CA GLN A 556 11.20 0.69 -20.90
C GLN A 556 10.50 0.53 -19.55
N LYS A 557 11.26 0.61 -18.45
CA LYS A 557 10.72 0.52 -17.09
C LYS A 557 9.65 1.57 -16.80
N LEU A 558 9.83 2.81 -17.29
CA LEU A 558 8.82 3.86 -17.14
C LEU A 558 7.55 3.54 -17.95
N ARG A 559 7.69 3.10 -19.20
CA ARG A 559 6.55 2.72 -20.06
C ARG A 559 5.77 1.54 -19.50
N ASP A 560 6.47 0.48 -19.10
CA ASP A 560 5.84 -0.71 -18.51
C ASP A 560 5.05 -0.38 -17.25
N GLU A 561 5.55 0.54 -16.43
CA GLU A 561 4.84 1.01 -15.24
C GLU A 561 3.60 1.85 -15.61
N ALA A 562 3.69 2.70 -16.63
CA ALA A 562 2.56 3.47 -17.14
C ALA A 562 1.46 2.52 -17.66
N HIS A 563 1.85 1.53 -18.45
CA HIS A 563 0.98 0.50 -19.00
C HIS A 563 0.33 -0.36 -17.90
N ARG A 564 1.11 -0.82 -16.92
CA ARG A 564 0.60 -1.56 -15.74
C ARG A 564 -0.44 -0.73 -14.98
N PHE A 565 -0.19 0.57 -14.82
CA PHE A 565 -1.10 1.47 -14.13
C PHE A 565 -2.41 1.72 -14.92
N ALA A 566 -2.30 1.81 -16.25
CA ALA A 566 -3.43 1.88 -17.18
C ALA A 566 -4.33 0.64 -17.12
N ILE A 567 -3.75 -0.57 -17.24
CA ILE A 567 -4.49 -1.85 -17.13
C ILE A 567 -5.25 -1.95 -15.80
N THR A 568 -4.59 -1.53 -14.71
CA THR A 568 -5.20 -1.56 -13.37
C THR A 568 -6.40 -0.61 -13.27
N ALA A 569 -6.35 0.55 -13.95
CA ALA A 569 -7.48 1.48 -14.02
C ALA A 569 -8.67 0.86 -14.75
N HIS A 570 -8.44 0.22 -15.89
CA HIS A 570 -9.47 -0.42 -16.71
C HIS A 570 -10.20 -1.53 -15.98
N ARG A 571 -9.48 -2.46 -15.34
CA ARG A 571 -10.08 -3.56 -14.56
C ARG A 571 -11.05 -3.04 -13.49
N SER A 572 -10.74 -1.89 -12.89
CA SER A 572 -11.59 -1.27 -11.85
C SER A 572 -12.83 -0.53 -12.38
N LYS A 573 -12.81 -0.08 -13.65
CA LYS A 573 -13.91 0.69 -14.28
C LYS A 573 -14.88 -0.22 -15.06
N ARG A 574 -14.36 -1.27 -15.72
CA ARG A 574 -15.18 -2.30 -16.41
C ARG A 574 -16.13 -3.02 -15.45
N SER A 575 -15.66 -3.32 -14.24
CA SER A 575 -16.51 -3.93 -13.19
C SER A 575 -17.64 -3.02 -12.70
N LYS A 576 -17.55 -1.70 -12.91
CA LYS A 576 -18.57 -0.72 -12.52
C LYS A 576 -19.53 -0.35 -13.66
N ASN A 577 -19.03 -0.23 -14.90
CA ASN A 577 -19.83 0.29 -16.03
C ASN A 577 -20.64 -0.76 -16.80
N ASN A 578 -20.25 -2.05 -16.79
CA ASN A 578 -21.09 -3.13 -17.35
C ASN A 578 -22.45 -3.26 -16.64
N ILE A 579 -22.60 -2.68 -15.46
CA ILE A 579 -23.84 -2.68 -14.68
C ILE A 579 -24.74 -1.49 -15.08
N LYS A 580 -24.17 -0.42 -15.66
CA LYS A 580 -24.86 0.86 -15.86
C LYS A 580 -25.52 1.01 -17.24
N SER A 581 -24.79 0.74 -18.34
CA SER A 581 -25.18 1.06 -19.73
C SER A 581 -26.33 0.22 -20.30
N ILE A 582 -26.44 -1.07 -19.99
CA ILE A 582 -27.37 -1.96 -20.71
C ILE A 582 -28.85 -1.70 -20.35
N PHE A 583 -29.12 -0.97 -19.26
CA PHE A 583 -30.48 -0.67 -18.81
C PHE A 583 -30.95 0.76 -19.11
N GLU A 584 -30.06 1.66 -19.53
CA GLU A 584 -30.43 3.04 -19.86
C GLU A 584 -31.00 3.13 -21.29
N ASP A 585 -30.69 2.14 -22.15
CA ASP A 585 -31.12 2.08 -23.54
C ASP A 585 -32.48 1.35 -23.74
N ILE A 586 -33.10 0.82 -22.68
CA ILE A 586 -34.39 0.10 -22.77
C ILE A 586 -35.55 1.08 -22.55
N PRO A 587 -36.40 1.35 -23.55
CA PRO A 587 -37.58 2.20 -23.40
C PRO A 587 -38.50 1.67 -22.27
N GLY A 588 -39.02 2.56 -21.43
CA GLY A 588 -39.95 2.19 -20.36
C GLY A 588 -39.34 1.59 -19.08
N VAL A 589 -38.00 1.43 -19.00
CA VAL A 589 -37.30 0.87 -17.83
C VAL A 589 -36.57 1.96 -17.02
N GLY A 590 -37.30 2.61 -16.13
CA GLY A 590 -36.72 3.57 -15.16
C GLY A 590 -35.90 2.93 -14.03
N PRO A 591 -35.24 3.73 -13.18
CA PRO A 591 -34.30 3.27 -12.14
C PRO A 591 -34.91 2.31 -11.09
N LYS A 592 -36.22 2.44 -10.79
CA LYS A 592 -36.94 1.52 -9.89
C LYS A 592 -37.08 0.11 -10.50
N ARG A 593 -37.51 0.02 -11.77
CA ARG A 593 -37.65 -1.24 -12.51
C ARG A 593 -36.29 -1.89 -12.79
N LYS A 594 -35.26 -1.09 -13.09
CA LYS A 594 -33.85 -1.54 -13.17
C LYS A 594 -33.39 -2.24 -11.89
N LYS A 595 -33.64 -1.62 -10.73
CA LYS A 595 -33.29 -2.21 -9.44
C LYS A 595 -34.00 -3.55 -9.23
N MET A 596 -35.25 -3.68 -9.63
CA MET A 596 -36.02 -4.93 -9.53
C MET A 596 -35.47 -6.03 -10.45
N LEU A 597 -35.21 -5.73 -11.72
CA LEU A 597 -34.58 -6.66 -12.67
C LEU A 597 -33.20 -7.10 -12.18
N MET A 598 -32.41 -6.17 -11.66
CA MET A 598 -31.10 -6.44 -11.06
C MET A 598 -31.18 -7.30 -9.79
N LEU A 599 -32.18 -7.08 -8.94
CA LEU A 599 -32.41 -7.88 -7.74
C LEU A 599 -32.84 -9.31 -8.10
N HIS A 600 -33.65 -9.47 -9.14
CA HIS A 600 -34.17 -10.77 -9.55
C HIS A 600 -33.14 -11.59 -10.33
N PHE A 601 -32.53 -11.01 -11.37
CA PHE A 601 -31.62 -11.73 -12.27
C PHE A 601 -30.14 -11.62 -11.85
N GLY A 602 -29.79 -10.65 -10.99
CA GLY A 602 -28.45 -10.49 -10.42
C GLY A 602 -27.40 -9.90 -11.37
N ASN A 603 -27.46 -10.21 -12.67
CA ASN A 603 -26.62 -9.62 -13.70
C ASN A 603 -27.38 -9.48 -15.03
N VAL A 604 -26.83 -8.66 -15.92
CA VAL A 604 -27.54 -8.28 -17.16
C VAL A 604 -27.54 -9.39 -18.21
N ASN A 605 -26.49 -10.21 -18.26
CA ASN A 605 -26.42 -11.31 -19.21
C ASN A 605 -27.56 -12.31 -19.03
N LYS A 606 -28.03 -12.49 -17.79
CA LYS A 606 -29.20 -13.33 -17.50
C LYS A 606 -30.52 -12.72 -17.97
N ILE A 607 -30.63 -11.39 -17.98
CA ILE A 607 -31.83 -10.69 -18.48
C ILE A 607 -31.89 -10.78 -20.00
N LYS A 608 -30.73 -10.72 -20.67
CA LYS A 608 -30.62 -10.83 -22.13
C LYS A 608 -31.14 -12.17 -22.67
N ILE A 609 -30.96 -13.26 -21.94
CA ILE A 609 -31.37 -14.61 -22.34
C ILE A 609 -32.68 -15.07 -21.66
N ALA A 610 -33.31 -14.20 -20.87
CA ALA A 610 -34.53 -14.56 -20.14
C ALA A 610 -35.72 -14.65 -21.10
N SER A 611 -36.52 -15.70 -20.95
CA SER A 611 -37.78 -15.82 -21.70
C SER A 611 -38.84 -14.83 -21.20
N ILE A 612 -39.87 -14.55 -22.00
CA ILE A 612 -41.00 -13.70 -21.59
C ILE A 612 -41.62 -14.20 -20.27
N GLN A 613 -41.71 -15.52 -20.11
CA GLN A 613 -42.22 -16.17 -18.89
C GLN A 613 -41.30 -16.01 -17.67
N GLU A 614 -40.00 -15.80 -17.87
CA GLU A 614 -39.06 -15.51 -16.77
C GLU A 614 -39.06 -14.03 -16.41
N LEU A 615 -39.20 -13.14 -17.39
CA LEU A 615 -39.33 -11.70 -17.17
C LEU A 615 -40.63 -11.35 -16.44
N SER A 616 -41.72 -12.09 -16.68
CA SER A 616 -43.01 -11.90 -16.00
C SER A 616 -43.00 -12.30 -14.52
N LYS A 617 -42.03 -13.11 -14.07
CA LYS A 617 -41.85 -13.49 -12.65
C LYS A 617 -41.29 -12.36 -11.80
N VAL A 618 -40.83 -11.27 -12.42
CA VAL A 618 -40.35 -10.10 -11.68
C VAL A 618 -41.55 -9.25 -11.24
N LYS A 619 -41.82 -9.24 -9.92
CA LYS A 619 -42.96 -8.53 -9.31
C LYS A 619 -43.05 -7.07 -9.77
N LYS A 620 -44.26 -6.65 -10.18
CA LYS A 620 -44.64 -5.27 -10.57
C LYS A 620 -44.03 -4.75 -11.89
N LEU A 621 -43.71 -5.62 -12.84
CA LEU A 621 -43.42 -5.23 -14.23
C LEU A 621 -44.67 -5.37 -15.11
N PRO A 622 -45.13 -4.30 -15.78
CA PRO A 622 -46.25 -4.38 -16.72
C PRO A 622 -45.92 -5.30 -17.91
N PRO A 623 -46.90 -6.01 -18.48
CA PRO A 623 -46.72 -6.88 -19.65
C PRO A 623 -46.07 -6.17 -20.85
N GLU A 624 -46.44 -4.91 -21.08
CA GLU A 624 -45.88 -4.08 -22.16
C GLU A 624 -44.36 -3.86 -22.01
N VAL A 625 -43.90 -3.62 -20.79
CA VAL A 625 -42.47 -3.40 -20.49
C VAL A 625 -41.68 -4.70 -20.59
N ILE A 626 -42.29 -5.82 -20.21
CA ILE A 626 -41.70 -7.16 -20.37
C ILE A 626 -41.46 -7.46 -21.84
N ASN A 627 -42.47 -7.19 -22.68
CA ASN A 627 -42.35 -7.36 -24.13
C ASN A 627 -41.33 -6.40 -24.74
N GLN A 628 -41.22 -5.16 -24.27
CA GLN A 628 -40.19 -4.21 -24.70
C GLN A 628 -38.78 -4.66 -24.32
N ILE A 629 -38.57 -5.16 -23.09
CA ILE A 629 -37.29 -5.70 -22.64
C ILE A 629 -36.91 -6.94 -23.47
N TYR A 630 -37.85 -7.86 -23.67
CA TYR A 630 -37.61 -9.08 -24.42
C TYR A 630 -37.29 -8.78 -25.89
N LYS A 631 -38.07 -7.88 -26.53
CA LYS A 631 -37.81 -7.43 -27.89
C LYS A 631 -36.44 -6.75 -28.00
N PHE A 632 -36.10 -5.83 -27.11
CA PHE A 632 -34.80 -5.12 -27.13
C PHE A 632 -33.58 -6.06 -27.09
N PHE A 633 -33.69 -7.20 -26.40
CA PHE A 633 -32.58 -8.15 -26.26
C PHE A 633 -32.55 -9.26 -27.32
N ASN A 634 -33.66 -9.49 -28.02
CA ASN A 634 -33.84 -10.54 -29.03
C ASN A 634 -34.12 -9.99 -30.45
N SER A 635 -34.11 -8.67 -30.62
CA SER A 635 -34.08 -7.98 -31.91
C SER A 635 -32.67 -7.88 -32.48
#